data_AF-F8PTJ0-F1
#
_entry.id   AF-F8PTJ0-F1
#
_cell.length_a   1.000
_cell.length_b   1.000
_cell.length_c   1.000
_cell.angle_alpha   90.00
_cell.angle_beta   90.00
_cell.angle_gamma   90.00
#
_symmetry.space_group_name_H-M   'P 1'
#
loop_
_entity.id
_entity.type
_entity.pdbx_description
1 polymer ?
#
loop_
_entity_poly.entity_id
_entity_poly.type
_entity_poly.pdbx_seq_one_letter_code
_entity_poly.pdbx_strand_id
1 'polypeptide(L)'
;MASYTMRRNNPHRKGKPDDQWSPSTEPFLPPTIDDEWICKKCYAVDTCMLYRKAVENVIDVDSPIADIYELKTSHLTPSQSAFFKKWEALISLEEHDIVRFRKELWTLHAQERGNIHRCTYRFVRESRMRAGNSNLLEGHMNSGDAITVSVEPDLLALARGFILELTPHDIV
;
A
#
# COMPACT_ATOMS: atom_id res chain seq x y z
N MET A 1 31.10 8.88 0.02
CA MET A 1 30.57 8.15 1.18
C MET A 1 30.17 9.18 2.23
N ALA A 2 28.91 9.62 2.22
CA ALA A 2 28.43 10.64 3.15
C ALA A 2 27.48 9.98 4.16
N SER A 3 27.98 9.79 5.38
CA SER A 3 27.25 9.24 6.52
C SER A 3 26.43 10.35 7.16
N TYR A 4 25.10 10.30 7.05
CA TYR A 4 24.22 11.20 7.78
C TYR A 4 23.89 10.61 9.16
N THR A 5 24.46 11.21 10.20
CA THR A 5 24.09 10.97 11.60
C THR A 5 23.07 12.02 12.02
N MET A 6 21.86 11.58 12.41
CA MET A 6 20.85 12.45 13.02
C MET A 6 21.00 12.38 14.55
N ARG A 7 21.47 13.48 15.16
CA ARG A 7 21.46 13.67 16.62
C ARG A 7 20.03 13.74 17.14
N ARG A 8 19.65 12.87 18.09
CA ARG A 8 18.47 13.06 18.94
C ARG A 8 18.93 13.28 20.37
N ASN A 9 18.58 14.42 20.96
CA ASN A 9 18.66 14.62 22.41
C ASN A 9 17.29 15.10 22.89
N ASN A 10 16.62 14.28 23.72
CA ASN A 10 15.61 14.74 24.66
C ASN A 10 15.70 13.85 25.92
N PRO A 11 16.13 14.36 27.09
CA PRO A 11 16.58 13.54 28.21
C PRO A 11 15.49 13.17 29.24
N HIS A 12 14.19 13.21 28.90
CA HIS A 12 13.14 12.86 29.87
C HIS A 12 11.97 12.09 29.26
N ARG A 13 12.16 10.78 29.07
CA ARG A 13 11.04 9.84 28.97
C ARG A 13 11.41 8.58 29.75
N LYS A 14 10.88 8.44 30.97
CA LYS A 14 11.03 7.25 31.80
C LYS A 14 10.51 6.04 30.99
N GLY A 15 11.40 5.11 30.68
CA GLY A 15 11.09 3.88 29.96
C GLY A 15 10.17 2.99 30.80
N LYS A 16 9.04 2.61 30.22
CA LYS A 16 8.23 1.46 30.66
C LYS A 16 8.98 0.20 30.16
N PRO A 17 9.10 -0.86 30.95
CA PRO A 17 9.88 -2.04 30.55
C PRO A 17 9.22 -2.70 29.34
N ASP A 18 9.98 -2.68 28.24
CA ASP A 18 10.07 -3.61 27.12
C ASP A 18 8.88 -4.58 26.97
N ASP A 19 7.78 -4.03 26.43
CA ASP A 19 6.73 -4.85 25.83
C ASP A 19 7.32 -5.44 24.54
N GLN A 20 7.56 -6.75 24.57
CA GLN A 20 8.18 -7.47 23.48
C GLN A 20 7.21 -7.49 22.29
N TRP A 21 7.28 -6.46 21.44
CA TRP A 21 6.55 -6.40 20.18
C TRP A 21 7.08 -7.49 19.24
N SER A 22 6.54 -8.70 19.35
CA SER A 22 6.51 -9.64 18.24
C SER A 22 5.52 -9.06 17.22
N PRO A 23 5.90 -8.84 15.95
CA PRO A 23 4.93 -8.49 14.93
C PRO A 23 4.05 -9.74 14.73
N SER A 24 2.95 -9.83 15.47
CA SER A 24 1.89 -10.78 15.17
C SER A 24 1.35 -10.35 13.81
N THR A 25 1.76 -11.06 12.76
CA THR A 25 1.16 -10.96 11.43
C THR A 25 -0.24 -11.55 11.55
N GLU A 26 -1.16 -10.78 12.11
CA GLU A 26 -2.56 -11.15 12.16
C GLU A 26 -3.05 -11.20 10.70
N PRO A 27 -3.67 -12.32 10.27
CA PRO A 27 -4.13 -12.47 8.90
C PRO A 27 -5.17 -11.40 8.57
N PHE A 28 -5.12 -10.88 7.34
CA PHE A 28 -6.03 -9.84 6.87
C PHE A 28 -7.50 -10.30 6.90
N LEU A 29 -7.73 -11.57 6.55
CA LEU A 29 -9.05 -12.19 6.59
C LEU A 29 -9.23 -12.97 7.90
N PRO A 30 -10.48 -13.05 8.41
CA PRO A 30 -10.82 -14.00 9.46
C PRO A 30 -10.48 -15.43 9.05
N PRO A 31 -10.23 -16.34 10.02
CA PRO A 31 -10.03 -17.74 9.73
C PRO A 31 -11.24 -18.32 9.01
N THR A 32 -10.98 -19.28 8.14
CA THR A 32 -12.03 -19.96 7.38
C THR A 32 -12.87 -20.85 8.28
N ILE A 33 -14.16 -20.98 7.93
CA ILE A 33 -15.14 -21.74 8.71
C ILE A 33 -14.93 -23.26 8.53
N ASP A 34 -14.36 -23.68 7.40
CA ASP A 34 -14.05 -25.08 7.04
C ASP A 34 -15.24 -26.05 7.18
N ASP A 35 -16.46 -25.54 6.95
CA ASP A 35 -17.69 -26.32 6.88
C ASP A 35 -18.14 -26.48 5.41
N GLU A 36 -18.19 -27.72 4.95
CA GLU A 36 -18.51 -28.07 3.56
C GLU A 36 -19.88 -27.56 3.10
N TRP A 37 -20.89 -27.62 3.97
CA TRP A 37 -22.26 -27.24 3.63
C TRP A 37 -22.41 -25.72 3.51
N ILE A 38 -21.77 -24.97 4.42
CA ILE A 38 -21.74 -23.51 4.40
C ILE A 38 -20.92 -23.03 3.20
N CYS A 39 -19.72 -23.58 2.99
CA CYS A 39 -18.81 -23.17 1.92
C CYS A 39 -19.42 -23.40 0.53
N LYS A 40 -20.15 -24.51 0.30
CA LYS A 40 -20.84 -24.77 -0.99
C LYS A 40 -21.86 -23.71 -1.38
N LYS A 41 -22.44 -23.00 -0.42
CA LYS A 41 -23.47 -21.96 -0.64
C LYS A 41 -22.94 -20.54 -0.43
N CYS A 42 -21.68 -20.39 -0.05
CA CYS A 42 -21.09 -19.10 0.24
C CYS A 42 -20.87 -18.29 -1.05
N TYR A 43 -21.43 -17.08 -1.10
CA TYR A 43 -21.26 -16.18 -2.25
C TYR A 43 -19.81 -15.74 -2.47
N ALA A 44 -18.97 -15.80 -1.42
CA ALA A 44 -17.57 -15.41 -1.42
C ALA A 44 -16.62 -16.62 -1.48
N VAL A 45 -17.10 -17.82 -1.83
CA VAL A 45 -16.27 -19.03 -1.83
C VAL A 45 -15.06 -18.91 -2.78
N ASP A 46 -15.25 -18.32 -3.96
CA ASP A 46 -14.19 -18.18 -4.96
C ASP A 46 -13.06 -17.29 -4.45
N THR A 47 -13.40 -16.14 -3.87
CA THR A 47 -12.42 -15.21 -3.29
C THR A 47 -11.77 -15.79 -2.05
N CYS A 48 -12.53 -16.45 -1.17
CA CYS A 48 -12.01 -17.14 0.01
C CYS A 48 -10.93 -18.16 -0.38
N MET A 49 -11.21 -19.05 -1.33
CA MET A 49 -10.24 -20.07 -1.78
C MET A 49 -9.03 -19.44 -2.50
N LEU A 50 -9.24 -18.37 -3.27
CA LEU A 50 -8.16 -17.61 -3.90
C LEU A 50 -7.19 -17.03 -2.86
N TYR A 51 -7.70 -16.39 -1.79
CA TYR A 51 -6.87 -15.83 -0.73
C TYR A 51 -6.08 -16.91 0.03
N ARG A 52 -6.73 -18.02 0.38
CA ARG A 52 -6.05 -19.18 1.01
C ARG A 52 -4.86 -19.65 0.17
N LYS A 53 -5.04 -19.80 -1.15
CA LYS A 53 -3.99 -20.28 -2.04
C LYS A 53 -2.90 -19.23 -2.29
N ALA A 54 -3.31 -18.02 -2.68
CA ALA A 54 -2.39 -17.03 -3.21
C ALA A 54 -1.69 -16.19 -2.12
N VAL A 55 -2.37 -15.92 -1.01
CA VAL A 55 -1.85 -15.05 0.06
C VAL A 55 -1.31 -15.90 1.21
N GLU A 56 -2.14 -16.79 1.75
CA GLU A 56 -1.79 -17.65 2.89
C GLU A 56 -0.90 -18.85 2.49
N ASN A 57 -0.84 -19.18 1.19
CA ASN A 57 -0.07 -20.31 0.65
C ASN A 57 -0.45 -21.66 1.26
N VAL A 58 -1.74 -21.82 1.60
CA VAL A 58 -2.29 -23.07 2.11
C VAL A 58 -2.39 -24.08 0.98
N ILE A 59 -1.94 -25.31 1.23
CA ILE A 59 -2.20 -26.48 0.38
C ILE A 59 -3.19 -27.35 1.16
N ASP A 60 -4.43 -27.37 0.69
CA ASP A 60 -5.54 -28.01 1.40
C ASP A 60 -5.84 -29.38 0.79
N VAL A 61 -5.50 -30.44 1.51
CA VAL A 61 -5.67 -31.85 1.08
C VAL A 61 -6.55 -32.66 2.02
N ASP A 62 -6.62 -32.28 3.31
CA ASP A 62 -7.26 -33.09 4.35
C ASP A 62 -8.51 -32.42 4.95
N SER A 63 -8.80 -31.15 4.63
CA SER A 63 -9.95 -30.47 5.24
C SER A 63 -11.28 -30.93 4.63
N PRO A 64 -12.41 -30.71 5.32
CA PRO A 64 -13.74 -30.98 4.78
C PRO A 64 -14.07 -30.19 3.50
N ILE A 65 -13.28 -29.17 3.17
CA ILE A 65 -13.47 -28.31 2.01
C ILE A 65 -12.40 -28.54 0.93
N ALA A 66 -11.53 -29.55 1.07
CA ALA A 66 -10.45 -29.83 0.13
C ALA A 66 -10.94 -29.96 -1.32
N ASP A 67 -12.06 -30.65 -1.55
CA ASP A 67 -12.68 -30.78 -2.88
C ASP A 67 -13.08 -29.42 -3.48
N ILE A 68 -13.62 -28.52 -2.65
CA ILE A 68 -14.01 -27.16 -3.06
C ILE A 68 -12.76 -26.35 -3.36
N TYR A 69 -11.73 -26.46 -2.50
CA TYR A 69 -10.46 -25.78 -2.68
C TYR A 69 -9.78 -26.21 -4.00
N GLU A 70 -9.71 -27.50 -4.29
CA GLU A 70 -9.14 -28.01 -5.54
C GLU A 70 -9.95 -27.54 -6.76
N LEU A 71 -11.28 -27.70 -6.71
CA LEU A 71 -12.18 -27.26 -7.77
C LEU A 71 -12.00 -25.77 -8.10
N LYS A 72 -11.87 -24.93 -7.08
CA LYS A 72 -11.76 -23.47 -7.24
C LYS A 72 -10.36 -22.97 -7.53
N THR A 73 -9.32 -23.75 -7.27
CA THR A 73 -7.95 -23.22 -7.35
C THR A 73 -7.01 -24.00 -8.26
N SER A 74 -7.39 -25.19 -8.74
CA SER A 74 -6.55 -26.05 -9.60
C SER A 74 -6.06 -25.36 -10.88
N HIS A 75 -6.84 -24.43 -11.42
CA HIS A 75 -6.50 -23.67 -12.63
C HIS A 75 -5.51 -22.52 -12.39
N LEU A 76 -5.19 -22.18 -11.13
CA LEU A 76 -4.30 -21.07 -10.79
C LEU A 76 -2.83 -21.49 -10.86
N THR A 77 -2.07 -20.80 -11.70
CA THR A 77 -0.62 -20.97 -11.80
C THR A 77 0.12 -20.18 -10.70
N PRO A 78 1.34 -20.60 -10.31
CA PRO A 78 2.12 -19.88 -9.30
C PRO A 78 2.40 -18.41 -9.66
N SER A 79 2.58 -18.10 -10.95
CA SER A 79 2.77 -16.72 -11.41
C SER A 79 1.52 -15.87 -11.24
N GLN A 80 0.33 -16.42 -11.49
CA GLN A 80 -0.95 -15.73 -11.23
C GLN A 80 -1.17 -15.49 -9.74
N SER A 81 -0.86 -16.48 -8.89
CA SER A 81 -0.94 -16.32 -7.44
C SER A 81 0.02 -15.24 -6.92
N ALA A 82 1.27 -15.23 -7.41
CA ALA A 82 2.25 -14.22 -7.05
C ALA A 82 1.85 -12.82 -7.55
N PHE A 83 1.31 -12.72 -8.75
CA PHE A 83 0.74 -11.48 -9.28
C PHE A 83 -0.39 -10.97 -8.39
N PHE A 84 -1.38 -11.82 -8.08
CA PHE A 84 -2.51 -11.47 -7.23
C PHE A 84 -2.04 -10.97 -5.85
N LYS A 85 -1.18 -11.73 -5.18
CA LYS A 85 -0.63 -11.35 -3.87
C LYS A 85 0.08 -10.00 -3.91
N LYS A 86 0.87 -9.75 -4.95
CA LYS A 86 1.57 -8.47 -5.11
C LYS A 86 0.59 -7.32 -5.32
N TRP A 87 -0.39 -7.47 -6.20
CA TRP A 87 -1.33 -6.40 -6.54
C TRP A 87 -2.32 -6.11 -5.42
N GLU A 88 -2.81 -7.14 -4.74
CA GLU A 88 -3.65 -6.96 -3.54
C GLU A 88 -2.90 -6.13 -2.49
N ALA A 89 -1.65 -6.49 -2.19
CA ALA A 89 -0.83 -5.73 -1.24
C ALA A 89 -0.59 -4.27 -1.69
N LEU A 90 -0.36 -4.02 -2.98
CA LEU A 90 -0.18 -2.67 -3.52
C LEU A 90 -1.45 -1.82 -3.43
N ILE A 91 -2.61 -2.40 -3.75
CA ILE A 91 -3.91 -1.71 -3.66
C ILE A 91 -4.24 -1.41 -2.20
N SER A 92 -4.03 -2.37 -1.30
CA SER A 92 -4.25 -2.19 0.14
C SER A 92 -3.35 -1.10 0.74
N LEU A 93 -2.12 -0.95 0.23
CA LEU A 93 -1.24 0.19 0.58
C LEU A 93 -1.79 1.53 0.07
N GLU A 94 -2.30 1.57 -1.16
CA GLU A 94 -2.88 2.77 -1.76
C GLU A 94 -4.17 3.20 -1.04
N GLU A 95 -5.07 2.27 -0.73
CA GLU A 95 -6.32 2.56 -0.02
C GLU A 95 -6.05 3.17 1.36
N HIS A 96 -5.11 2.58 2.11
CA HIS A 96 -4.72 3.09 3.42
C HIS A 96 -4.19 4.55 3.33
N ASP A 97 -3.49 4.89 2.25
CA ASP A 97 -3.00 6.23 2.01
C ASP A 97 -4.13 7.23 1.71
N ILE A 98 -5.12 6.85 0.89
CA ILE A 98 -6.28 7.69 0.58
C ILE A 98 -7.11 7.96 1.84
N VAL A 99 -7.37 6.92 2.65
CA VAL A 99 -8.19 7.06 3.87
C VAL A 99 -7.55 8.02 4.86
N ARG A 100 -6.22 8.04 4.96
CA ARG A 100 -5.50 8.86 5.92
C ARG A 100 -5.66 10.35 5.65
N PHE A 101 -5.70 10.76 4.39
CA PHE A 101 -5.92 12.15 4.00
C PHE A 101 -7.38 12.57 3.99
N ARG A 102 -8.34 11.67 4.23
CA ARG A 102 -9.77 12.04 4.19
C ARG A 102 -10.06 13.18 5.16
N LYS A 103 -9.51 13.18 6.37
CA LYS A 103 -9.77 14.26 7.32
C LYS A 103 -9.27 15.59 6.78
N GLU A 104 -8.00 15.67 6.39
CA GLU A 104 -7.42 16.91 5.85
C GLU A 104 -8.07 17.33 4.52
N LEU A 105 -8.48 16.37 3.68
CA LEU A 105 -9.17 16.60 2.42
C LEU A 105 -10.57 17.19 2.63
N TRP A 106 -11.31 16.68 3.61
CA TRP A 106 -12.69 17.09 3.87
C TRP A 106 -12.80 18.27 4.87
N THR A 107 -11.80 18.49 5.72
CA THR A 107 -11.91 19.48 6.82
C THR A 107 -10.96 20.67 6.71
N LEU A 108 -10.02 20.69 5.77
CA LEU A 108 -9.06 21.79 5.60
C LEU A 108 -9.05 22.31 4.17
N HIS A 109 -8.88 23.62 4.02
CA HIS A 109 -8.64 24.25 2.73
C HIS A 109 -7.20 24.00 2.25
N ALA A 110 -6.96 24.05 0.94
CA ALA A 110 -5.64 23.80 0.35
C ALA A 110 -4.51 24.64 0.99
N GLN A 111 -4.79 25.90 1.30
CA GLN A 111 -3.83 26.82 1.93
C GLN A 111 -3.48 26.42 3.37
N GLU A 112 -4.41 25.80 4.10
CA GLU A 112 -4.21 25.33 5.47
C GLU A 112 -3.39 24.03 5.49
N ARG A 113 -3.53 23.19 4.45
CA ARG A 113 -2.76 21.95 4.30
C ARG A 113 -1.27 22.20 4.06
N GLY A 114 -0.92 23.25 3.31
CA GLY A 114 0.47 23.66 3.09
C GLY A 114 1.23 24.00 4.39
N ASN A 115 0.52 24.45 5.42
CA ASN A 115 1.10 24.83 6.72
C ASN A 115 1.30 23.65 7.69
N ILE A 116 0.72 22.48 7.39
CA ILE A 116 0.78 21.28 8.25
C ILE A 116 2.01 20.41 7.94
N HIS A 117 2.43 20.35 6.67
CA HIS A 117 3.55 19.52 6.25
C HIS A 117 4.88 20.26 6.43
N ARG A 118 5.71 19.78 7.36
CA ARG A 118 7.00 20.40 7.78
C ARG A 118 8.07 20.50 6.68
N CYS A 119 7.89 19.85 5.53
CA CYS A 119 8.91 19.76 4.48
C CYS A 119 8.28 19.93 3.09
N THR A 120 8.86 20.82 2.30
CA THR A 120 8.57 20.99 0.88
C THR A 120 9.67 20.32 0.07
N TYR A 121 9.30 19.53 -0.93
CA TYR A 121 10.23 18.85 -1.83
C TYR A 121 10.06 19.42 -3.24
N ARG A 122 11.08 19.29 -4.08
CA ARG A 122 10.98 19.63 -5.50
C ARG A 122 11.54 18.49 -6.32
N PHE A 123 10.73 17.94 -7.20
CA PHE A 123 11.09 16.89 -8.12
C PHE A 123 11.25 17.50 -9.52
N VAL A 124 12.37 17.22 -10.17
CA VAL A 124 12.69 17.76 -11.50
C VAL A 124 12.87 16.60 -12.46
N ARG A 125 12.28 16.72 -13.65
CA ARG A 125 12.44 15.72 -14.71
C ARG A 125 13.90 15.64 -15.16
N GLU A 126 14.45 14.44 -15.20
CA GLU A 126 15.84 14.21 -15.62
C GLU A 126 16.04 14.66 -17.08
N SER A 127 17.11 15.43 -17.33
CA SER A 127 17.41 16.04 -18.63
C SER A 127 17.50 15.04 -19.79
N ARG A 128 17.85 13.77 -19.51
CA ARG A 128 18.00 12.71 -20.51
C ARG A 128 16.66 12.28 -21.12
N MET A 129 15.55 12.49 -20.41
CA MET A 129 14.18 12.26 -20.87
C MET A 129 13.52 13.51 -21.47
N ARG A 130 14.27 14.58 -21.74
CA ARG A 130 13.76 15.79 -22.43
C ARG A 130 13.57 15.61 -23.93
N ALA A 131 14.00 14.47 -24.49
CA ALA A 131 13.89 14.18 -25.93
C ALA A 131 12.46 13.80 -26.38
N GLY A 132 11.57 13.45 -25.44
CA GLY A 132 10.15 13.24 -25.71
C GLY A 132 9.32 14.45 -25.31
N ASN A 133 8.36 14.85 -26.17
CA ASN A 133 7.36 15.88 -25.91
C ASN A 133 6.40 15.56 -24.75
N SER A 134 6.63 14.49 -23.98
CA SER A 134 5.77 14.13 -22.86
C SER A 134 5.86 15.20 -21.79
N ASN A 135 4.79 15.98 -21.66
CA ASN A 135 4.66 16.97 -20.62
C ASN A 135 4.09 16.29 -19.38
N LEU A 136 4.56 16.68 -18.20
CA LEU A 136 3.99 16.18 -16.95
C LEU A 136 2.49 16.52 -16.80
N LEU A 137 2.01 17.47 -17.59
CA LEU A 137 0.62 17.91 -17.72
C LEU A 137 -0.24 17.01 -18.62
N GLU A 138 0.31 15.95 -19.24
CA GLU A 138 -0.51 14.95 -19.95
C GLU A 138 -1.29 14.04 -18.99
N GLY A 139 -0.97 14.07 -17.69
CA GLY A 139 -1.74 13.40 -16.63
C GLY A 139 -2.82 14.31 -16.02
N HIS A 140 -3.82 13.69 -15.39
CA HIS A 140 -4.84 14.39 -14.58
C HIS A 140 -4.28 14.79 -13.20
N MET A 141 -3.21 15.57 -13.16
CA MET A 141 -2.62 16.12 -11.93
C MET A 141 -2.82 17.63 -11.86
N ASN A 142 -3.26 18.13 -10.71
CA ASN A 142 -3.47 19.54 -10.44
C ASN A 142 -2.83 19.94 -9.10
N SER A 143 -2.49 21.23 -8.99
CA SER A 143 -2.18 21.83 -7.69
C SER A 143 -3.34 21.59 -6.72
N GLY A 144 -3.01 21.11 -5.53
CA GLY A 144 -3.95 20.74 -4.47
C GLY A 144 -4.27 19.24 -4.41
N ASP A 145 -3.89 18.45 -5.42
CA ASP A 145 -4.09 17.02 -5.41
C ASP A 145 -3.23 16.34 -4.34
N ALA A 146 -3.82 15.40 -3.62
CA ALA A 146 -3.10 14.58 -2.65
C ALA A 146 -2.23 13.55 -3.39
N ILE A 147 -0.97 13.43 -2.99
CA ILE A 147 -0.01 12.54 -3.62
C ILE A 147 0.79 11.72 -2.59
N THR A 148 1.20 10.54 -3.03
CA THR A 148 2.18 9.68 -2.36
C THR A 148 3.42 9.54 -3.23
N VAL A 149 4.60 9.72 -2.63
CA VAL A 149 5.91 9.56 -3.28
C VAL A 149 6.48 8.20 -2.93
N SER A 150 6.78 7.40 -3.95
CA SER A 150 7.44 6.10 -3.84
C SER A 150 8.71 6.08 -4.69
N VAL A 151 9.74 5.36 -4.25
CA VAL A 151 10.96 5.09 -5.03
C VAL A 151 11.08 3.59 -5.21
N GLU A 152 10.89 3.11 -6.44
CA GLU A 152 11.09 1.70 -6.77
C GLU A 152 12.58 1.34 -6.70
N PRO A 153 12.93 0.11 -6.27
CA PRO A 153 12.03 -1.01 -5.96
C PRO A 153 11.53 -1.07 -4.49
N ASP A 154 12.21 -0.44 -3.53
CA ASP A 154 12.08 -0.81 -2.11
C ASP A 154 11.44 0.25 -1.19
N LEU A 155 11.20 1.47 -1.68
CA LEU A 155 10.71 2.58 -0.86
C LEU A 155 9.31 3.01 -1.30
N LEU A 156 8.33 2.16 -1.01
CA LEU A 156 6.92 2.47 -1.24
C LEU A 156 6.40 3.46 -0.17
N ALA A 157 5.64 4.44 -0.62
CA ALA A 157 5.00 5.45 0.22
C ALA A 157 5.96 6.17 1.20
N LEU A 158 7.14 6.53 0.69
CA LEU A 158 8.24 7.20 1.39
C LEU A 158 7.80 8.54 2.00
N ALA A 159 7.11 9.35 1.20
CA ALA A 159 6.61 10.65 1.61
C ALA A 159 5.20 10.85 1.06
N ARG A 160 4.44 11.72 1.72
CA ARG A 160 3.05 12.00 1.35
C ARG A 160 2.77 13.49 1.55
N GLY A 161 1.90 14.06 0.72
CA GLY A 161 1.59 15.47 0.78
C GLY A 161 0.62 15.89 -0.32
N PHE A 162 0.72 17.15 -0.72
CA PHE A 162 -0.11 17.76 -1.75
C PHE A 162 0.79 18.40 -2.80
N ILE A 163 0.35 18.38 -4.06
CA ILE A 163 1.00 19.17 -5.11
C ILE A 163 0.76 20.65 -4.79
N LEU A 164 1.82 21.41 -4.60
CA LEU A 164 1.77 22.85 -4.43
C LEU A 164 1.79 23.52 -5.80
N GLU A 165 2.78 23.17 -6.61
CA GLU A 165 3.00 23.75 -7.93
C GLU A 165 3.37 22.66 -8.95
N LEU A 166 2.82 22.81 -10.15
CA LEU A 166 3.02 21.87 -11.24
C LEU A 166 3.47 22.60 -12.50
N THR A 167 4.63 22.22 -13.03
CA THR A 167 5.09 22.67 -14.35
C THR A 167 5.34 21.47 -15.26
N PRO A 168 5.55 21.67 -16.58
CA PRO A 168 5.96 20.58 -17.46
C PRO A 168 7.27 19.88 -17.07
N HIS A 169 8.06 20.47 -16.18
CA HIS A 169 9.43 20.04 -15.85
C HIS A 169 9.67 19.77 -14.38
N ASP A 170 8.83 20.29 -13.48
CA ASP A 170 8.97 20.16 -12.05
C ASP A 170 7.64 20.04 -11.32
N ILE A 171 7.69 19.35 -10.18
CA ILE A 171 6.60 19.22 -9.20
C ILE A 171 7.14 19.69 -7.86
N VAL A 172 6.37 20.52 -7.17
CA VAL A 172 6.63 20.96 -5.79
C VAL A 172 5.56 20.41 -4.87
#